data_AF-A0A9E4IYU2-F1
#
_entry.id   AF-A0A9E4IYU2-F1
#
_cell.length_a   1.000
_cell.length_b   1.000
_cell.length_c   1.000
_cell.angle_alpha   90.00
_cell.angle_beta   90.00
_cell.angle_gamma   90.00
#
_symmetry.space_group_name_H-M   'P 1'
#
loop_
_entity.id
_entity.type
_entity.pdbx_description
1 polymer ?
#
loop_
_entity_poly.entity_id
_entity_poly.type
_entity_poly.pdbx_seq_one_letter_code
_entity_poly.pdbx_strand_id
1 'polypeptide(L)' 'MDVRIPAGVTDGACVRVPGEGEPGTDRAAAGSLLLRVRIARHPRFTPHGRDLHVTVTVPLTTAVLGGRIDVPTIDG' A
#
# COMPACT_ATOMS: atom_id res chain seq x y z
N MET A 1 -8.70 15.08 -11.85
CA MET A 1 -7.32 15.10 -11.35
C MET A 1 -6.85 13.66 -11.25
N ASP A 2 -5.87 13.28 -12.06
CA ASP A 2 -5.32 11.93 -12.09
C ASP A 2 -3.91 11.96 -11.50
N VAL A 3 -3.70 11.22 -10.42
CA VAL A 3 -2.38 11.13 -9.76
C VAL A 3 -1.89 9.70 -9.87
N ARG A 4 -0.72 9.54 -10.49
CA ARG A 4 -0.05 8.24 -10.57
C ARG A 4 0.67 7.97 -9.25
N ILE A 5 0.19 6.98 -8.50
CA ILE A 5 0.90 6.46 -7.32
C ILE A 5 1.92 5.43 -7.80
N PRO A 6 3.23 5.61 -7.54
CA PRO A 6 4.24 4.65 -7.94
C PRO A 6 4.11 3.34 -7.17
N ALA A 7 4.42 2.23 -7.83
CA ALA A 7 4.44 0.91 -7.20
C ALA A 7 5.47 0.86 -6.07
N GLY A 8 5.15 0.13 -4.98
CA GLY A 8 6.04 -0.03 -3.84
C GLY A 8 6.12 1.17 -2.88
N VAL A 9 5.15 2.10 -2.98
CA VAL A 9 5.02 3.19 -2.01
C VAL A 9 4.73 2.64 -0.60
N THR A 10 5.39 3.20 0.41
CA THR A 10 5.17 2.84 1.81
C THR A 10 4.06 3.67 2.43
N ASP A 11 3.49 3.18 3.53
CA ASP A 11 2.56 3.98 4.33
C ASP A 11 3.22 5.29 4.77
N GLY A 12 2.47 6.39 4.69
CA GLY A 12 2.95 7.72 5.06
C GLY A 12 3.78 8.44 4.00
N ALA A 13 4.07 7.82 2.85
CA ALA A 13 4.77 8.50 1.76
C ALA A 13 3.99 9.71 1.26
N CYS A 14 4.71 10.78 0.92
CA CYS A 14 4.14 12.02 0.41
C CYS A 14 4.37 12.15 -1.11
N VAL A 15 3.29 12.35 -1.85
CA VAL A 15 3.31 12.65 -3.29
C VAL A 15 2.96 14.13 -3.48
N ARG A 16 3.84 14.87 -4.16
CA ARG A 16 3.63 16.29 -4.48
C ARG A 16 3.00 16.43 -5.86
N VAL A 17 1.88 17.14 -5.95
CA VAL A 17 1.23 17.50 -7.21
C VAL A 17 1.34 19.02 -7.40
N PRO A 18 2.27 19.51 -8.25
CA PRO A 18 2.47 20.93 -8.48
C PRO A 18 1.28 21.54 -9.23
N GLY A 19 0.90 22.77 -8.89
CA GLY A 19 -0.18 23.51 -9.56
C GLY A 19 -1.60 23.14 -9.11
N GLU A 20 -1.75 22.12 -8.27
CA GLU A 20 -3.03 21.66 -7.71
C GLU A 20 -3.24 22.13 -6.26
N GLY A 21 -2.36 22.99 -5.75
CA GLY A 21 -2.51 23.61 -4.42
C GLY A 21 -3.44 24.83 -4.45
N GLU A 22 -3.45 25.59 -3.37
CA GLU A 22 -4.28 26.79 -3.28
C GLU A 22 -3.95 27.82 -4.39
N PRO A 23 -4.95 28.53 -4.92
CA PRO A 23 -4.72 29.59 -5.90
C PRO A 23 -3.78 30.67 -5.34
N GLY A 24 -2.81 31.09 -6.14
CA GLY A 24 -1.93 32.20 -5.78
C GLY A 24 -2.67 33.54 -5.80
N THR A 25 -2.24 34.47 -4.95
CA THR A 25 -2.72 35.87 -4.97
C THR A 25 -2.12 36.64 -6.16
N ASP A 26 -2.81 37.66 -6.68
CA ASP A 26 -2.30 38.58 -7.72
C ASP A 26 -1.70 37.89 -8.96
N ARG A 27 -2.43 36.94 -9.55
CA ARG A 27 -2.03 36.15 -10.74
C ARG A 27 -0.81 35.22 -10.49
N ALA A 28 -0.40 35.00 -9.24
CA ALA A 28 0.60 33.98 -8.95
C ALA A 28 0.07 32.57 -9.28
N ALA A 29 0.98 31.67 -9.68
CA ALA A 29 0.64 30.28 -9.94
C ALA A 29 0.10 29.60 -8.67
N ALA A 30 -0.78 28.62 -8.85
CA ALA A 30 -1.28 27.81 -7.76
C ALA A 30 -0.15 27.03 -7.06
N GLY A 31 -0.32 26.79 -5.76
CA GLY A 31 0.62 26.05 -4.94
C GLY A 31 0.72 24.56 -5.30
N SER A 32 1.29 23.76 -4.41
CA SER A 32 1.33 22.29 -4.57
C SER A 32 0.34 21.60 -3.64
N LEU A 33 -0.33 20.56 -4.13
CA LEU A 33 -1.07 19.63 -3.30
C LEU A 33 -0.12 18.53 -2.79
N LEU A 34 -0.14 18.28 -1.49
CA LEU A 34 0.62 17.18 -0.87
C LEU A 34 -0.34 16.05 -0.49
N LEU A 35 -0.19 14.90 -1.13
CA LEU A 35 -0.96 13.71 -0.86
C LEU A 35 -0.17 12.76 0.02
N ARG A 36 -0.71 12.42 1.20
CA ARG A 36 -0.11 11.40 2.07
C ARG A 36 -0.80 10.06 1.83
N VAL A 37 -0.04 9.08 1.38
CA VAL A 37 -0.53 7.73 1.14
C VAL A 37 -0.83 7.05 2.48
N ARG A 38 -2.00 6.42 2.58
CA ARG A 38 -2.32 5.49 3.65
C ARG A 38 -2.67 4.13 3.07
N ILE A 39 -1.96 3.10 3.48
CA ILE A 39 -2.24 1.73 3.06
C ILE A 39 -3.47 1.23 3.82
N ALA A 40 -4.53 0.89 3.08
CA ALA A 40 -5.72 0.29 3.66
C ALA A 40 -5.39 -1.11 4.22
N ARG A 41 -5.98 -1.45 5.38
CA ARG A 41 -5.82 -2.78 5.94
C ARG A 41 -6.40 -3.82 4.99
N HIS A 42 -5.60 -4.83 4.65
CA HIS A 42 -6.06 -5.97 3.87
C HIS A 42 -6.50 -7.10 4.82
N PRO A 43 -7.61 -7.82 4.55
CA PRO A 43 -8.14 -8.83 5.47
C PRO A 43 -7.21 -10.04 5.68
N ARG A 44 -6.29 -10.30 4.74
CA ARG A 44 -5.38 -11.46 4.77
C ARG A 44 -3.90 -11.09 4.87
N PHE A 45 -3.52 -9.90 4.41
CA PHE A 45 -2.12 -9.53 4.26
C PHE A 45 -1.81 -8.36 5.18
N THR A 46 -0.68 -8.45 5.87
CA THR A 46 -0.14 -7.35 6.65
C THR A 46 1.20 -6.94 6.05
N PRO A 47 1.35 -5.68 5.61
CA PRO A 47 2.63 -5.19 5.12
C PRO A 47 3.64 -5.09 6.28
N HIS A 48 4.84 -5.56 6.02
CA HIS A 48 5.98 -5.45 6.95
C HIS A 48 7.22 -4.99 6.16
N GLY A 49 7.45 -3.68 6.14
CA GLY A 49 8.53 -3.09 5.34
C GLY A 49 8.30 -3.34 3.84
N ARG A 50 9.14 -4.18 3.23
CA ARG A 50 9.03 -4.58 1.81
C ARG A 50 8.35 -5.95 1.62
N ASP A 51 7.99 -6.61 2.72
CA ASP A 51 7.43 -7.95 2.72
C ASP A 51 5.92 -7.93 3.03
N LEU A 52 5.23 -9.00 2.65
CA LEU A 52 3.83 -9.25 2.98
C LEU A 52 3.74 -10.48 3.85
N HIS A 53 3.11 -10.33 5.01
CA HIS A 53 2.86 -11.43 5.93
C HIS A 53 1.41 -11.89 5.81
N VAL A 54 1.19 -13.20 5.83
CA VAL A 54 -0.13 -13.84 5.90
C VAL A 54 -0.12 -14.92 6.96
N THR A 55 -1.19 -15.00 7.73
CA THR A 55 -1.40 -16.10 8.69
C THR A 55 -2.27 -17.15 8.03
N VAL A 56 -1.77 -18.38 7.96
CA VAL A 56 -2.49 -19.53 7.39
C VAL A 56 -2.69 -20.58 8.46
N THR A 57 -3.92 -21.10 8.56
CA THR A 57 -4.25 -22.20 9.47
C THR A 57 -3.79 -23.52 8.86
N VAL A 58 -2.97 -24.27 9.60
CA VAL A 58 -2.44 -25.56 9.16
C VAL A 58 -3.05 -26.68 10.01
N PRO A 59 -3.55 -27.79 9.42
CA PRO A 59 -3.97 -28.95 10.19
C PRO A 59 -2.80 -29.52 11.01
N LEU A 60 -3.05 -29.90 12.26
CA LEU A 60 -2.01 -30.41 13.16
C LEU A 60 -1.26 -31.61 12.56
N THR A 61 -1.98 -32.54 11.91
CA THR A 61 -1.40 -33.71 11.25
C THR A 61 -0.42 -33.31 10.15
N THR A 62 -0.78 -32.32 9.32
CA THR A 62 0.09 -31.78 8.27
C THR A 62 1.32 -31.09 8.86
N ALA A 63 1.16 -30.35 9.96
CA ALA A 63 2.27 -29.66 10.61
C ALA A 63 3.28 -30.64 11.24
N VAL A 64 2.81 -31.76 11.78
CA VAL A 64 3.64 -32.75 12.49
C VAL A 64 4.25 -33.79 11.54
N LEU A 65 3.46 -34.31 10.60
CA LEU A 65 3.88 -35.41 9.72
C LEU A 65 4.41 -34.92 8.37
N GLY A 66 4.28 -33.62 8.10
CA GLY A 66 4.54 -33.05 6.79
C GLY A 66 3.35 -33.23 5.83
N GLY A 67 3.36 -32.43 4.78
CA GLY A 67 2.33 -32.44 3.74
C GLY A 67 2.37 -31.16 2.92
N ARG A 68 1.27 -30.84 2.23
CA ARG A 68 1.14 -29.63 1.41
C ARG A 68 -0.13 -28.88 1.80
N ILE A 69 -0.05 -27.56 1.75
CA ILE A 69 -1.18 -26.64 1.92
C ILE A 69 -1.08 -25.58 0.84
N ASP A 70 -2.23 -25.06 0.43
CA ASP A 70 -2.29 -23.91 -0.46
C ASP A 70 -2.24 -22.62 0.35
N VAL A 71 -1.40 -21.68 -0.08
CA VAL A 71 -1.22 -20.37 0.55
C VAL A 71 -1.61 -19.30 -0.46
N PRO A 72 -2.52 -18.38 -0.12
CA PRO A 72 -2.91 -17.31 -1.04
C PRO A 72 -1.73 -16.37 -1.29
N THR A 73 -1.53 -15.97 -2.56
CA THR A 73 -0.52 -14.98 -2.91
C THR A 73 -1.16 -13.62 -3.19
N ILE A 74 -0.34 -12.58 -3.43
CA ILE A 74 -0.85 -11.24 -3.77
C ILE A 74 -1.48 -11.21 -5.17
N ASP A 75 -0.99 -12.04 -6.10
CA ASP A 75 -1.41 -12.05 -7.50
C ASP A 75 -2.51 -13.09 -7.78
N GLY A 76 -2.81 -13.97 -6.82
CA GLY A 76 -3.70 -15.12 -6.97
C GLY A 76 -3.00 -16.38 -6.49
#